data_AF-A0A950PSC8-F1
#
_entry.id   AF-A0A950PSC8-F1
#
_cell.length_a   1.000
_cell.length_b   1.000
_cell.length_c   1.000
_cell.angle_alpha   90.00
_cell.angle_beta   90.00
_cell.angle_gamma   90.00
#
_symmetry.space_group_name_H-M   'P 1'
#
loop_
_entity.id
_entity.type
_entity.pdbx_description
1 polymer ?
#
loop_
_entity_poly.entity_id
_entity_poly.type
_entity_poly.pdbx_seq_one_letter_code
_entity_poly.pdbx_strand_id
1 'polypeptide(L)'
;IGLPCAAAFVAALAWAGHGAATEQVPFDALHLPADILHLLAAGAWLGALLPLVLLLVRARRDGDPEALGVAQMATLRFSTLGLTSVGTLIVTGIVNTWFLSGSVPALLGTLYGQLLLLKIALFAAMIAVAGVNQRRLLPALANIGGDAAVRLRAIRKVGRNAALEASLGIGVLAIVGIIGILTPGAHTEPRWPLPFRFDLGEVAPGRQIVLYIAVAAFIVSLAAIAFAVEKRRYREMAAAVGFLVVFAVVGCRALGPGIVDAYPTSFYASTQAYAAPSISRGAPLYAQNCAVCHGANGHGDGPLSAKLPIRPADLTEPHLFAHKVGELYWWVSNGRDNGVMPGFADKLNPDQRWDLINFLLARAAGALTKNVGPQISTAAAPPLPDFAFERDGVQNTLSQTLKEGPALLILFRTPAPRARLEELAQLKQRFAAAGLHVVAVPLDQWKVAAPFIVQAADDARATLALFRSRTDGGETELMLDRGGNVRARWTASGAGGLADPAILLADALRVAKIPVAAANHAGHGH
;
A
#
# COMPACT_ATOMS: atom_id res chain seq x y z
N ILE A 1 -9.39 45.96 0.89
CA ILE A 1 -8.38 45.58 -0.13
C ILE A 1 -7.28 44.68 0.46
N GLY A 2 -6.67 45.01 1.61
CA GLY A 2 -5.58 44.19 2.19
C GLY A 2 -5.92 42.72 2.48
N LEU A 3 -7.06 42.43 3.14
CA LEU A 3 -7.47 41.05 3.46
C LEU A 3 -7.67 40.15 2.22
N PRO A 4 -8.43 40.55 1.18
CA PRO A 4 -8.58 39.72 -0.01
C PRO A 4 -7.26 39.54 -0.78
N CYS A 5 -6.37 40.54 -0.81
CA CYS A 5 -5.04 40.38 -1.41
C CYS A 5 -4.17 39.37 -0.65
N ALA A 6 -4.19 39.41 0.69
CA ALA A 6 -3.47 38.43 1.51
C ALA A 6 -4.03 37.01 1.34
N ALA A 7 -5.36 36.86 1.30
CA ALA A 7 -6.01 35.59 1.04
C ALA A 7 -5.65 35.04 -0.36
N ALA A 8 -5.68 35.90 -1.39
CA ALA A 8 -5.28 35.53 -2.74
C ALA A 8 -3.81 35.08 -2.82
N PHE A 9 -2.90 35.77 -2.12
CA PHE A 9 -1.50 35.39 -2.05
C PHE A 9 -1.30 34.02 -1.40
N VAL A 10 -1.95 33.78 -0.24
CA VAL A 10 -1.88 32.48 0.45
C VAL A 10 -2.48 31.36 -0.38
N ALA A 11 -3.61 31.60 -1.07
CA ALA A 11 -4.23 30.63 -1.96
C ALA A 11 -3.32 30.27 -3.14
N ALA A 12 -2.59 31.24 -3.70
CA ALA A 12 -1.67 31.01 -4.81
C ALA A 12 -0.51 30.06 -4.45
N LEU A 13 -0.12 29.97 -3.17
CA LEU A 13 0.92 29.04 -2.73
C LEU A 13 0.53 27.57 -2.93
N ALA A 14 -0.76 27.24 -2.97
CA ALA A 14 -1.21 25.86 -3.22
C ALA A 14 -0.79 25.35 -4.61
N TRP A 15 -0.61 26.25 -5.58
CA TRP A 15 -0.16 25.89 -6.94
C TRP A 15 1.32 25.58 -7.03
N ALA A 16 2.12 26.07 -6.07
CA ALA A 16 3.54 25.77 -5.99
C ALA A 16 3.83 24.49 -5.17
N GLY A 17 2.81 23.94 -4.49
CA GLY A 17 2.92 22.76 -3.65
C GLY A 17 2.52 21.47 -4.36
N HIS A 18 2.62 20.35 -3.63
CA HIS A 18 2.30 19.01 -4.14
C HIS A 18 0.82 18.83 -4.55
N GLY A 19 -0.07 19.73 -4.12
CA GLY A 19 -1.49 19.75 -4.50
C GLY A 19 -1.77 19.92 -5.99
N ALA A 20 -0.86 20.55 -6.74
CA ALA A 20 -0.98 20.72 -8.19
C ALA A 20 -0.36 19.58 -9.01
N ALA A 21 0.41 18.70 -8.38
CA ALA A 21 1.21 17.65 -9.05
C ALA A 21 0.58 16.25 -9.00
N THR A 22 -0.58 16.09 -8.37
CA THR A 22 -1.27 14.79 -8.29
C THR A 22 -2.10 14.53 -9.54
N GLU A 23 -1.48 13.96 -10.56
CA GLU A 23 -2.19 13.31 -11.67
C GLU A 23 -2.40 11.81 -11.33
N GLN A 24 -3.52 11.22 -11.77
CA GLN A 24 -3.78 9.77 -11.79
C GLN A 24 -4.35 9.10 -10.52
N VAL A 25 -4.95 9.84 -9.58
CA VAL A 25 -5.68 9.27 -8.42
C VAL A 25 -7.17 9.64 -8.50
N PRO A 26 -8.11 8.74 -8.15
CA PRO A 26 -9.54 9.10 -8.08
C PRO A 26 -9.75 10.34 -7.18
N PHE A 27 -10.57 11.28 -7.65
CA PHE A 27 -10.88 12.54 -6.95
C PHE A 27 -9.72 13.54 -6.80
N ASP A 28 -8.71 13.46 -7.67
CA ASP A 28 -7.62 14.45 -7.82
C ASP A 28 -8.10 15.91 -7.79
N ALA A 29 -9.25 16.21 -8.40
CA ALA A 29 -9.86 17.53 -8.42
C ALA A 29 -10.21 18.10 -7.02
N LEU A 30 -10.28 17.27 -5.98
CA LEU A 30 -10.53 17.69 -4.59
C LEU A 30 -9.26 18.10 -3.85
N HIS A 31 -8.07 17.67 -4.30
CA HIS A 31 -6.83 17.90 -3.57
C HIS A 31 -6.44 19.37 -3.53
N LEU A 32 -6.43 20.02 -4.70
CA LEU A 32 -6.07 21.43 -4.82
C LEU A 32 -7.01 22.38 -4.05
N PRO A 33 -8.35 22.27 -4.14
CA PRO A 33 -9.26 23.04 -3.28
C PRO A 33 -9.07 22.79 -1.79
N ALA A 34 -8.79 21.54 -1.39
CA ALA A 34 -8.52 21.21 0.01
C ALA A 34 -7.25 21.90 0.50
N ASP A 35 -6.19 21.92 -0.30
CA ASP A 35 -4.93 22.61 0.00
C ASP A 35 -5.13 24.13 0.17
N ILE A 36 -5.88 24.77 -0.72
CA ILE A 36 -6.21 26.20 -0.61
C ILE A 36 -6.94 26.49 0.71
N LEU A 37 -7.98 25.71 1.00
CA LEU A 37 -8.77 25.87 2.21
C LEU A 37 -7.93 25.61 3.46
N HIS A 38 -7.02 24.63 3.41
CA HIS A 38 -6.08 24.33 4.49
C HIS A 38 -5.17 25.54 4.77
N LEU A 39 -4.56 26.11 3.72
CA LEU A 39 -3.65 27.27 3.84
C LEU A 39 -4.38 28.52 4.34
N LEU A 40 -5.58 28.80 3.81
CA LEU A 40 -6.40 29.93 4.24
C LEU A 40 -6.82 29.80 5.71
N ALA A 41 -7.27 28.62 6.14
CA ALA A 41 -7.66 28.36 7.52
C ALA A 41 -6.44 28.43 8.47
N ALA A 42 -5.30 27.85 8.08
CA ALA A 42 -4.06 27.93 8.85
C ALA A 42 -3.59 29.39 9.00
N GLY A 43 -3.59 30.14 7.89
CA GLY A 43 -3.20 31.55 7.87
C GLY A 43 -4.12 32.43 8.72
N ALA A 44 -5.43 32.22 8.64
CA ALA A 44 -6.40 32.96 9.45
C ALA A 44 -6.24 32.67 10.94
N TRP A 45 -6.08 31.41 11.32
CA TRP A 45 -5.98 31.01 12.73
C TRP A 45 -4.65 31.41 13.36
N LEU A 46 -3.52 31.02 12.74
CA LEU A 46 -2.19 31.33 13.24
C LEU A 46 -1.87 32.83 13.13
N GLY A 47 -2.29 33.47 12.04
CA GLY A 47 -2.08 34.90 11.81
C GLY A 47 -2.82 35.77 12.83
N ALA A 48 -3.95 35.31 13.37
CA ALA A 48 -4.70 36.05 14.38
C ALA A 48 -4.20 35.81 15.82
N LEU A 49 -3.42 34.76 16.09
CA LEU A 49 -2.88 34.46 17.43
C LEU A 49 -1.89 35.53 17.91
N LEU A 50 -0.96 35.97 17.06
CA LEU A 50 0.05 36.96 17.46
C LEU A 50 -0.57 38.32 17.83
N PRO A 51 -1.45 38.93 17.00
CA PRO A 51 -2.19 40.14 17.38
C PRO A 51 -2.99 39.97 18.67
N LEU A 52 -3.63 38.82 18.87
CA LEU A 52 -4.37 38.53 20.10
C LEU A 52 -3.46 38.50 21.33
N VAL A 53 -2.30 37.84 21.24
CA VAL A 53 -1.31 37.80 22.32
C VAL A 53 -0.82 39.20 22.65
N LEU A 54 -0.48 40.02 21.65
CA LEU A 54 -0.04 41.40 21.84
C LEU A 54 -1.12 42.26 22.50
N LEU A 55 -2.37 42.15 22.06
CA LEU A 55 -3.52 42.83 22.66
C LEU A 55 -3.70 42.42 24.14
N LEU A 56 -3.65 41.12 24.44
CA LEU A 56 -3.78 40.60 25.80
C LEU A 56 -2.60 41.02 26.69
N VAL A 57 -1.39 41.15 26.15
CA VAL A 57 -0.23 41.68 26.89
C VAL A 57 -0.41 43.18 27.17
N ARG A 58 -0.86 43.96 26.18
CA ARG A 58 -1.07 45.41 26.34
C ARG A 58 -2.19 45.73 27.32
N ALA A 59 -3.35 45.11 27.17
CA ALA A 59 -4.48 45.27 28.09
C ALA A 59 -4.13 44.90 29.54
N ARG A 60 -3.22 43.92 29.73
CA ARG A 60 -2.69 43.56 31.05
C ARG A 60 -1.74 44.60 31.64
N ARG A 61 -0.92 45.25 30.81
CA ARG A 61 0.05 46.25 31.25
C ARG A 61 -0.63 47.55 31.64
N ASP A 62 -1.59 47.98 30.83
CA ASP A 62 -2.26 49.27 31.01
C ASP A 62 -3.27 49.23 32.16
N GLY A 63 -3.83 48.05 32.49
CA GLY A 63 -4.72 47.85 33.65
C GLY A 63 -6.09 48.55 33.54
N ASP A 64 -6.32 49.24 32.43
CA ASP A 64 -7.52 50.01 32.12
C ASP A 64 -8.74 49.07 31.88
N PRO A 65 -9.87 49.29 32.57
CA PRO A 65 -11.13 48.58 32.33
C PRO A 65 -11.58 48.56 30.87
N GLU A 66 -11.39 49.63 30.11
CA GLU A 66 -11.80 49.69 28.70
C GLU A 66 -10.93 48.76 27.84
N ALA A 67 -9.60 48.81 28.03
CA ALA A 67 -8.66 47.91 27.35
C ALA A 67 -8.94 46.43 27.64
N LEU A 68 -9.33 46.11 28.87
CA LEU A 68 -9.74 44.75 29.26
C LEU A 68 -11.05 44.32 28.58
N GLY A 69 -12.01 45.23 28.41
CA GLY A 69 -13.25 45.00 27.67
C GLY A 69 -13.01 44.73 26.18
N VAL A 70 -12.12 45.49 25.54
CA VAL A 70 -11.70 45.25 24.15
C VAL A 70 -11.03 43.88 24.00
N ALA A 71 -10.12 43.53 24.92
CA ALA A 71 -9.45 42.23 24.92
C ALA A 71 -10.43 41.06 25.11
N GLN A 72 -11.47 41.24 25.93
CA GLN A 72 -12.54 40.25 26.11
C GLN A 72 -13.32 40.04 24.80
N MET A 73 -13.78 41.12 24.15
CA MET A 73 -14.51 41.05 22.88
C MET A 73 -13.67 40.39 21.77
N ALA A 74 -12.39 40.76 21.67
CA ALA A 74 -11.47 40.15 20.72
C ALA A 74 -11.30 38.65 20.96
N THR A 75 -11.17 38.23 22.22
CA THR A 75 -11.05 36.80 22.59
C THR A 75 -12.29 36.00 22.19
N LEU A 76 -13.50 36.56 22.38
CA LEU A 76 -14.75 35.90 22.00
C LEU A 76 -14.88 35.76 20.47
N ARG A 77 -14.54 36.80 19.71
CA ARG A 77 -14.54 36.74 18.23
C ARG A 77 -13.50 35.76 17.70
N PHE A 78 -12.31 35.76 18.29
CA PHE A 78 -11.24 34.82 17.95
C PHE A 78 -11.68 33.38 18.21
N SER A 79 -12.47 33.11 19.26
CA SER A 79 -12.98 31.76 19.53
C SER A 79 -13.85 31.22 18.38
N THR A 80 -14.69 32.04 17.76
CA THR A 80 -15.52 31.61 16.61
C THR A 80 -14.64 31.31 15.39
N LEU A 81 -13.67 32.20 15.10
CA LEU A 81 -12.71 32.01 14.02
C LEU A 81 -11.86 30.74 14.22
N GLY A 82 -11.39 30.51 15.45
CA GLY A 82 -10.62 29.33 15.80
C GLY A 82 -11.41 28.04 15.59
N LEU A 83 -12.68 28.01 15.99
CA LEU A 83 -13.52 26.81 15.83
C LEU A 83 -13.77 26.47 14.36
N THR A 84 -14.11 27.47 13.53
CA THR A 84 -14.32 27.26 12.09
C THR A 84 -13.01 26.86 11.39
N SER A 85 -11.90 27.53 11.71
CA SER A 85 -10.59 27.24 11.12
C SER A 85 -10.10 25.83 11.48
N VAL A 86 -10.22 25.42 12.76
CA VAL A 86 -9.84 24.06 13.19
C VAL A 86 -10.70 23.01 12.51
N GLY A 87 -12.01 23.23 12.37
CA GLY A 87 -12.90 22.34 11.62
C GLY A 87 -12.45 22.17 10.16
N THR A 88 -12.16 23.28 9.48
CA THR A 88 -11.61 23.26 8.11
C THR A 88 -10.27 22.53 8.04
N LEU A 89 -9.35 22.77 8.97
CA LEU A 89 -8.02 22.14 9.01
C LEU A 89 -8.09 20.63 9.23
N ILE A 90 -9.03 20.14 10.05
CA ILE A 90 -9.23 18.70 10.27
C ILE A 90 -9.69 18.05 8.97
N VAL A 91 -10.73 18.58 8.33
CA VAL A 91 -11.30 18.01 7.10
C VAL A 91 -10.27 18.03 5.98
N THR A 92 -9.67 19.19 5.71
CA THR A 92 -8.67 19.35 4.65
C THR A 92 -7.38 18.57 4.96
N GLY A 93 -6.96 18.50 6.22
CA GLY A 93 -5.80 17.73 6.63
C GLY A 93 -5.93 16.22 6.41
N ILE A 94 -7.14 15.66 6.58
CA ILE A 94 -7.43 14.26 6.24
C ILE A 94 -7.28 14.04 4.74
N VAL A 95 -7.87 14.92 3.93
CA VAL A 95 -7.77 14.86 2.46
C VAL A 95 -6.30 14.92 2.03
N ASN A 96 -5.53 15.89 2.51
CA ASN A 96 -4.12 16.05 2.15
C ASN A 96 -3.27 14.85 2.59
N THR A 97 -3.53 14.29 3.78
CA THR A 97 -2.81 13.10 4.27
C THR A 97 -3.08 11.89 3.38
N TRP A 98 -4.32 11.73 2.90
CA TRP A 98 -4.70 10.64 2.00
C TRP A 98 -3.89 10.68 0.70
N PHE A 99 -3.80 11.85 0.05
CA PHE A 99 -3.07 12.00 -1.21
C PHE A 99 -1.54 11.97 -1.04
N LEU A 100 -1.00 12.57 0.01
CA LEU A 100 0.45 12.77 0.13
C LEU A 100 1.18 11.62 0.86
N SER A 101 0.53 10.97 1.83
CA SER A 101 1.16 9.86 2.55
C SER A 101 1.09 8.55 1.77
N GLY A 102 0.03 8.33 0.99
CA GLY A 102 -0.20 7.14 0.15
C GLY A 102 -0.49 5.85 0.93
N SER A 103 0.25 5.56 2.01
CA SER A 103 0.09 4.34 2.80
C SER A 103 0.60 4.48 4.25
N VAL A 104 0.15 3.56 5.13
CA VAL A 104 0.62 3.50 6.52
C VAL A 104 2.14 3.23 6.62
N PRO A 105 2.73 2.31 5.82
CA PRO A 105 4.18 2.16 5.76
C PRO A 105 4.91 3.45 5.39
N ALA A 106 4.42 4.20 4.41
CA ALA A 106 4.99 5.50 4.05
C ALA A 106 4.88 6.52 5.18
N LEU A 107 3.78 6.52 5.95
CA LEU A 107 3.60 7.41 7.09
C LEU A 107 4.60 7.13 8.24
N LEU A 108 4.91 5.87 8.52
CA LEU A 108 5.81 5.48 9.62
C LEU A 108 7.28 5.39 9.20
N GLY A 109 7.53 4.95 7.97
CA GLY A 109 8.85 4.54 7.47
C GLY A 109 9.58 5.58 6.63
N THR A 110 9.00 6.77 6.42
CA THR A 110 9.65 7.87 5.68
C THR A 110 9.85 9.09 6.59
N LEU A 111 10.88 9.89 6.30
CA LEU A 111 11.10 11.16 7.01
C LEU A 111 9.91 12.12 6.82
N TYR A 112 9.35 12.16 5.62
CA TYR A 112 8.13 12.91 5.31
C TYR A 112 6.98 12.54 6.26
N GLY A 113 6.70 11.23 6.39
CA GLY A 113 5.64 10.72 7.25
C GLY A 113 5.88 10.98 8.73
N GLN A 114 7.12 10.84 9.21
CA GLN A 114 7.49 11.10 10.60
C GLN A 114 7.32 12.57 10.99
N LEU A 115 7.72 13.50 10.11
CA LEU A 115 7.47 14.93 10.30
C LEU A 115 5.98 15.27 10.25
N LEU A 116 5.21 14.61 9.39
CA LEU A 116 3.75 14.75 9.35
C LEU A 116 3.10 14.27 10.67
N LEU A 117 3.55 13.15 11.22
CA LEU A 117 3.10 12.66 12.53
C LEU A 117 3.44 13.64 13.65
N LEU A 118 4.64 14.23 13.62
CA LEU A 118 5.03 15.28 14.56
C LEU A 118 4.13 16.52 14.41
N LYS A 119 3.81 16.95 13.18
CA LYS A 119 2.85 18.04 12.91
C LYS A 119 1.48 17.74 13.51
N ILE A 120 0.97 16.52 13.30
CA ILE A 120 -0.33 16.08 13.85
C ILE A 120 -0.30 16.08 15.38
N ALA A 121 0.79 15.62 16.01
CA ALA A 121 0.95 15.63 17.46
C ALA A 121 0.97 17.06 18.03
N LEU A 122 1.71 17.99 17.40
CA LEU A 122 1.72 19.40 17.80
C LEU A 122 0.35 20.05 17.62
N PHE A 123 -0.33 19.77 16.51
CA PHE A 123 -1.68 20.28 16.26
C PHE A 123 -2.69 19.74 17.28
N ALA A 124 -2.61 18.46 17.65
CA ALA A 124 -3.43 17.87 18.71
C ALA A 124 -3.16 18.54 20.08
N ALA A 125 -1.90 18.85 20.39
CA ALA A 125 -1.54 19.60 21.59
C ALA A 125 -2.14 21.01 21.58
N MET A 126 -2.11 21.70 20.43
CA MET A 126 -2.77 23.01 20.26
C MET A 126 -4.29 22.92 20.48
N ILE A 127 -4.96 21.92 19.90
CA ILE A 127 -6.40 21.69 20.12
C ILE A 127 -6.69 21.42 21.60
N ALA A 128 -5.85 20.66 22.29
CA ALA A 128 -6.01 20.39 23.71
C ALA A 128 -5.95 21.68 24.55
N VAL A 129 -4.97 22.57 24.27
CA VAL A 129 -4.86 23.88 24.94
C VAL A 129 -6.07 24.76 24.62
N ALA A 130 -6.48 24.82 23.35
CA ALA A 130 -7.64 25.58 22.90
C ALA A 130 -8.95 25.06 23.54
N GLY A 131 -9.12 23.75 23.65
CA GLY A 131 -10.26 23.13 24.32
C GLY A 131 -10.32 23.43 25.81
N VAL A 132 -9.18 23.49 26.51
CA VAL A 132 -9.10 23.94 27.90
C VAL A 132 -9.48 25.42 28.01
N ASN A 133 -9.01 26.26 27.09
CA ASN A 133 -9.36 27.69 27.02
C ASN A 133 -10.87 27.88 26.87
N GLN A 134 -11.47 27.15 25.92
CA GLN A 134 -12.90 27.28 25.60
C GLN A 134 -13.80 26.74 26.72
N ARG A 135 -13.43 25.63 27.37
CA ARG A 135 -14.27 24.98 28.40
C ARG A 135 -14.15 25.62 29.79
N ARG A 136 -12.98 26.18 30.15
CA ARG A 136 -12.73 26.66 31.52
C ARG A 136 -12.58 28.17 31.62
N LEU A 137 -11.89 28.81 30.67
CA LEU A 137 -11.52 30.22 30.78
C LEU A 137 -12.52 31.15 30.11
N LEU A 138 -13.08 30.75 28.97
CA LEU A 138 -14.05 31.55 28.23
C LEU A 138 -15.36 31.81 29.02
N PRO A 139 -15.96 30.82 29.71
CA PRO A 139 -17.15 31.06 30.54
C PRO A 139 -16.88 32.00 31.71
N ALA A 140 -15.66 31.94 32.28
CA ALA A 140 -15.23 32.85 33.35
C ALA A 140 -15.04 34.30 32.85
N LEU A 141 -14.71 34.49 31.58
CA LEU A 141 -14.65 35.81 30.94
C LEU A 141 -16.04 36.33 30.54
N ALA A 142 -16.95 35.46 30.11
CA ALA A 142 -18.30 35.85 29.68
C ALA A 142 -19.21 36.31 30.84
N ASN A 143 -18.85 36.01 32.09
CA ASN A 143 -19.65 36.40 33.25
C ASN A 143 -19.45 37.88 33.61
N ILE A 144 -20.35 38.73 33.11
CA ILE A 144 -20.28 40.21 33.14
C ILE A 144 -20.27 40.78 34.58
N GLY A 145 -20.84 40.06 35.56
CA GLY A 145 -20.90 40.47 36.97
C GLY A 145 -19.73 40.04 37.86
N GLY A 146 -18.67 39.43 37.31
CA GLY A 146 -17.56 38.86 38.09
C GLY A 146 -16.53 39.87 38.62
N ASP A 147 -15.94 39.55 39.77
CA ASP A 147 -14.82 40.28 40.39
C ASP A 147 -13.70 40.62 39.37
N ALA A 148 -13.24 41.88 39.37
CA ALA A 148 -12.18 42.38 38.49
C ALA A 148 -10.88 41.58 38.64
N ALA A 149 -10.56 41.11 39.86
CA ALA A 149 -9.39 40.26 40.10
C ALA A 149 -9.54 38.86 39.48
N VAL A 150 -10.77 38.35 39.34
CA VAL A 150 -11.05 37.08 38.65
C VAL A 150 -10.88 37.26 37.13
N ARG A 151 -11.41 38.34 36.56
CA ARG A 151 -11.22 38.69 35.14
C ARG A 151 -9.75 38.85 34.77
N LEU A 152 -8.97 39.58 35.57
CA LEU A 152 -7.54 39.77 35.34
C LEU A 152 -6.77 38.44 35.37
N ARG A 153 -7.09 37.54 36.33
CA ARG A 153 -6.51 36.20 36.39
C ARG A 153 -6.87 35.35 35.18
N ALA A 154 -8.12 35.42 34.71
CA ALA A 154 -8.56 34.71 33.51
C ALA A 154 -7.81 35.21 32.26
N ILE A 155 -7.72 36.54 32.07
CA ILE A 155 -6.96 37.16 30.96
C ILE A 155 -5.48 36.77 30.99
N ARG A 156 -4.85 36.72 32.18
CA ARG A 156 -3.46 36.24 32.31
C ARG A 156 -3.29 34.80 31.85
N LYS A 157 -4.21 33.91 32.24
CA LYS A 157 -4.19 32.50 31.83
C LYS A 157 -4.42 32.35 30.32
N VAL A 158 -5.41 33.05 29.77
CA VAL A 158 -5.68 33.06 28.32
C VAL A 158 -4.48 33.59 27.55
N GLY A 159 -3.86 34.70 27.99
CA GLY A 159 -2.67 35.25 27.33
C GLY A 159 -1.47 34.29 27.34
N ARG A 160 -1.26 33.54 28.43
CA ARG A 160 -0.21 32.50 28.48
C ARG A 160 -0.52 31.33 27.56
N ASN A 161 -1.76 30.86 27.55
CA ASN A 161 -2.16 29.75 26.71
C ASN A 161 -2.15 30.13 25.22
N ALA A 162 -2.53 31.35 24.87
CA ALA A 162 -2.43 31.89 23.51
C ALA A 162 -0.95 32.02 23.06
N ALA A 163 -0.03 32.41 23.95
CA ALA A 163 1.40 32.43 23.64
C ALA A 163 1.97 31.00 23.44
N LEU A 164 1.50 30.03 24.23
CA LEU A 164 1.84 28.63 24.05
C LEU A 164 1.31 28.09 22.71
N GLU A 165 0.05 28.36 22.38
CA GLU A 165 -0.55 28.00 21.09
C GLU A 165 0.22 28.64 19.92
N ALA A 166 0.60 29.92 20.01
CA ALA A 166 1.42 30.58 19.00
C ALA A 166 2.80 29.92 18.84
N SER A 167 3.44 29.54 19.95
CA SER A 167 4.75 28.88 19.92
C SER A 167 4.68 27.49 19.26
N LEU A 168 3.65 26.71 19.58
CA LEU A 168 3.37 25.42 18.92
C LEU A 168 3.07 25.62 17.43
N GLY A 169 2.30 26.66 17.08
CA GLY A 169 1.99 27.04 15.71
C GLY A 169 3.24 27.38 14.89
N ILE A 170 4.21 28.09 15.47
CA ILE A 170 5.52 28.35 14.84
C ILE A 170 6.26 27.02 14.57
N GLY A 171 6.25 26.09 15.53
CA GLY A 171 6.82 24.75 15.34
C GLY A 171 6.15 23.99 14.19
N VAL A 172 4.82 24.07 14.09
CA VAL A 172 4.06 23.50 12.96
C VAL A 172 4.47 24.14 11.63
N LEU A 173 4.60 25.47 11.56
CA LEU A 173 5.03 26.17 10.34
C LEU A 173 6.46 25.79 9.92
N ALA A 174 7.38 25.64 10.88
CA ALA A 174 8.74 25.17 10.60
C ALA A 174 8.74 23.75 10.00
N ILE A 175 7.95 22.84 10.56
CA ILE A 175 7.78 21.49 10.02
C ILE A 175 7.18 21.53 8.62
N VAL A 176 6.15 22.34 8.38
CA VAL A 176 5.53 22.50 7.05
C VAL A 176 6.55 23.00 6.03
N GLY A 177 7.41 23.96 6.40
CA GLY A 177 8.49 24.43 5.54
C GLY A 177 9.49 23.34 5.16
N ILE A 178 9.83 22.45 6.10
CA ILE A 178 10.71 21.29 5.84
C ILE A 178 9.99 20.25 4.97
N ILE A 179 8.75 19.92 5.27
CA ILE A 179 7.95 18.94 4.50
C ILE A 179 7.79 19.41 3.04
N GLY A 180 7.63 20.71 2.81
CA GLY A 180 7.45 21.28 1.47
C GLY A 180 8.63 21.08 0.51
N ILE A 181 9.83 20.78 1.02
CA ILE A 181 11.03 20.49 0.20
C ILE A 181 11.35 18.99 0.10
N LEU A 182 10.64 18.13 0.85
CA LEU A 182 10.83 16.69 0.81
C LEU A 182 9.97 16.05 -0.30
N THR A 183 10.45 14.92 -0.82
CA THR A 183 9.64 14.05 -1.66
C THR A 183 8.51 13.44 -0.82
N PRO A 184 7.25 13.45 -1.29
CA PRO A 184 6.14 12.84 -0.56
C PRO A 184 6.40 11.37 -0.24
N GLY A 185 5.85 10.92 0.90
CA GLY A 185 5.97 9.54 1.35
C GLY A 185 5.43 8.54 0.32
N ALA A 186 4.41 8.92 -0.45
CA ALA A 186 3.86 8.10 -1.53
C ALA A 186 4.86 7.73 -2.64
N HIS A 187 5.95 8.50 -2.80
CA HIS A 187 6.98 8.28 -3.81
C HIS A 187 8.34 7.87 -3.23
N THR A 188 8.39 7.56 -1.94
CA THR A 188 9.62 7.16 -1.25
C THR A 188 9.46 5.75 -0.69
N GLU A 189 10.45 4.88 -0.88
CA GLU A 189 10.42 3.53 -0.31
C GLU A 189 10.42 3.58 1.24
N PRO A 190 9.38 3.05 1.89
CA PRO A 190 9.26 3.15 3.34
C PRO A 190 10.14 2.14 4.06
N ARG A 191 11.07 2.60 4.90
CA ARG A 191 11.83 1.73 5.79
C ARG A 191 11.01 1.44 7.04
N TRP A 192 10.43 0.25 7.11
CA TRP A 192 9.52 -0.11 8.20
C TRP A 192 10.23 -0.13 9.57
N PRO A 193 9.73 0.60 10.58
CA PRO A 193 10.44 0.77 11.84
C PRO A 193 10.11 -0.29 12.91
N LEU A 194 9.04 -1.07 12.73
CA LEU A 194 8.56 -2.02 13.73
C LEU A 194 9.00 -3.45 13.38
N PRO A 195 9.26 -4.33 14.36
CA PRO A 195 9.66 -5.71 14.11
C PRO A 195 8.47 -6.62 13.71
N PHE A 196 7.26 -6.09 13.65
CA PHE A 196 6.04 -6.81 13.28
C PHE A 196 5.20 -6.00 12.30
N ARG A 197 4.32 -6.69 11.57
CA ARG A 197 3.26 -6.11 10.75
C ARG A 197 1.95 -6.86 10.96
N PHE A 198 0.87 -6.23 10.54
CA PHE A 198 -0.45 -6.87 10.54
C PHE A 198 -0.74 -7.45 9.16
N ASP A 199 -1.17 -8.71 9.14
CA ASP A 199 -1.64 -9.43 7.98
C ASP A 199 -3.00 -10.05 8.28
N LEU A 200 -4.05 -9.46 7.72
CA LEU A 200 -5.40 -9.99 7.91
C LEU A 200 -5.63 -11.28 7.13
N GLY A 201 -4.82 -11.59 6.10
CA GLY A 201 -4.92 -12.84 5.33
C GLY A 201 -4.59 -14.07 6.18
N GLU A 202 -3.70 -13.93 7.15
CA GLU A 202 -3.35 -14.97 8.13
C GLU A 202 -4.44 -15.17 9.21
N VAL A 203 -5.38 -14.23 9.30
CA VAL A 203 -6.49 -14.31 10.26
C VAL A 203 -7.66 -15.04 9.62
N ALA A 204 -8.02 -16.20 10.18
CA ALA A 204 -9.19 -16.96 9.73
C ALA A 204 -10.46 -16.08 9.64
N PRO A 205 -11.33 -16.26 8.62
CA PRO A 205 -12.48 -15.38 8.39
C PRO A 205 -13.39 -15.21 9.63
N GLY A 206 -13.60 -16.28 10.40
CA GLY A 206 -14.36 -16.21 11.66
C GLY A 206 -13.74 -15.28 12.70
N ARG A 207 -12.41 -15.22 12.80
CA ARG A 207 -11.69 -14.30 13.70
C ARG A 207 -11.68 -12.87 13.17
N GLN A 208 -11.69 -12.67 11.85
CA GLN A 208 -11.84 -11.33 11.26
C GLN A 208 -13.19 -10.71 11.66
N ILE A 209 -14.28 -11.49 11.62
CA ILE A 209 -15.60 -11.02 12.07
C ILE A 209 -15.55 -10.60 13.54
N VAL A 210 -14.94 -11.41 14.41
CA VAL A 210 -14.76 -11.07 15.84
C VAL A 210 -13.94 -9.79 16.00
N LEU A 211 -12.89 -9.61 15.21
CA LEU A 211 -12.07 -8.39 15.22
C LEU A 211 -12.90 -7.16 14.83
N TYR A 212 -13.70 -7.24 13.76
CA TYR A 212 -14.56 -6.13 13.35
C TYR A 212 -15.60 -5.77 14.41
N ILE A 213 -16.22 -6.77 15.05
CA ILE A 213 -17.14 -6.55 16.17
C ILE A 213 -16.41 -5.89 17.34
N ALA A 214 -15.21 -6.36 17.69
CA ALA A 214 -14.42 -5.79 18.77
C ALA A 214 -14.03 -4.33 18.50
N VAL A 215 -13.62 -4.00 17.27
CA VAL A 215 -13.29 -2.62 16.86
C VAL A 215 -14.52 -1.71 16.92
N ALA A 216 -15.67 -2.16 16.40
CA ALA A 216 -16.90 -1.38 16.45
C ALA A 216 -17.33 -1.10 17.91
N ALA A 217 -17.28 -2.13 18.76
CA ALA A 217 -17.62 -2.00 20.18
C ALA A 217 -16.61 -1.12 20.94
N PHE A 218 -15.33 -1.14 20.55
CA PHE A 218 -14.30 -0.26 21.09
C PHE A 218 -14.61 1.22 20.77
N ILE A 219 -14.99 1.53 19.53
CA ILE A 219 -15.38 2.89 19.10
C ILE A 219 -16.62 3.37 19.87
N VAL A 220 -17.65 2.51 19.97
CA VAL A 220 -18.88 2.83 20.73
C VAL A 220 -18.55 3.08 22.21
N SER A 221 -17.66 2.29 22.80
CA SER A 221 -17.23 2.48 24.19
C SER A 221 -16.49 3.80 24.39
N LEU A 222 -15.63 4.21 23.44
CA LEU A 222 -14.98 5.53 23.46
C LEU A 222 -15.99 6.68 23.39
N ALA A 223 -16.97 6.59 22.50
CA ALA A 223 -18.02 7.59 22.38
C ALA A 223 -18.87 7.69 23.66
N ALA A 224 -19.21 6.55 24.26
CA ALA A 224 -19.93 6.49 25.53
C ALA A 224 -19.11 7.10 26.69
N ILE A 225 -17.80 6.83 26.75
CA ILE A 225 -16.90 7.46 27.73
C ILE A 225 -16.90 8.99 27.54
N ALA A 226 -16.73 9.47 26.31
CA ALA A 226 -16.71 10.91 26.02
C ALA A 226 -18.02 11.60 26.45
N PHE A 227 -19.17 10.98 26.13
CA PHE A 227 -20.48 11.47 26.53
C PHE A 227 -20.68 11.44 28.06
N ALA A 228 -20.28 10.36 28.73
CA ALA A 228 -20.39 10.24 30.18
C ALA A 228 -19.50 11.25 30.91
N VAL A 229 -18.32 11.56 30.38
CA VAL A 229 -17.42 12.61 30.88
C VAL A 229 -18.08 13.99 30.75
N GLU A 230 -18.70 14.28 29.60
CA GLU A 230 -19.40 15.55 29.37
C GLU A 230 -20.59 15.71 30.34
N LYS A 231 -21.36 14.65 30.56
CA LYS A 231 -22.51 14.64 31.45
C LYS A 231 -22.17 14.38 32.93
N ARG A 232 -20.88 14.24 33.27
CA ARG A 232 -20.37 13.91 34.63
C ARG A 232 -21.00 12.64 35.25
N ARG A 233 -21.31 11.64 34.42
CA ARG A 233 -21.94 10.37 34.83
C ARG A 233 -20.89 9.29 35.10
N TYR A 234 -20.26 9.33 36.26
CA TYR A 234 -19.10 8.47 36.58
C TYR A 234 -19.39 6.96 36.62
N ARG A 235 -20.61 6.53 36.97
CA ARG A 235 -21.00 5.10 36.96
C ARG A 235 -21.08 4.53 35.54
N GLU A 236 -21.67 5.29 34.61
CA GLU A 236 -21.75 4.92 33.19
C GLU A 236 -20.36 4.93 32.54
N MET A 237 -19.53 5.90 32.93
CA MET A 237 -18.11 5.96 32.52
C MET A 237 -17.36 4.69 32.94
N ALA A 238 -17.49 4.24 34.19
CA ALA A 238 -16.82 3.03 34.68
C ALA A 238 -17.25 1.78 33.90
N ALA A 239 -18.55 1.65 33.61
CA ALA A 239 -19.07 0.55 32.78
C ALA A 239 -18.51 0.60 31.35
N ALA A 240 -18.51 1.77 30.71
CA ALA A 240 -17.98 1.95 29.36
C ALA A 240 -16.46 1.69 29.27
N VAL A 241 -15.69 2.06 30.30
CA VAL A 241 -14.28 1.69 30.42
C VAL A 241 -14.11 0.18 30.54
N GLY A 242 -14.95 -0.49 31.35
CA GLY A 242 -14.96 -1.94 31.45
C GLY A 242 -15.19 -2.64 30.10
N PHE A 243 -16.20 -2.20 29.34
CA PHE A 243 -16.44 -2.70 27.99
C PHE A 243 -15.26 -2.43 27.04
N LEU A 244 -14.69 -1.23 27.08
CA LEU A 244 -13.52 -0.88 26.27
C LEU A 244 -12.35 -1.84 26.52
N VAL A 245 -12.06 -2.16 27.78
CA VAL A 245 -11.00 -3.12 28.16
C VAL A 245 -11.33 -4.53 27.64
N VAL A 246 -12.57 -5.00 27.82
CA VAL A 246 -12.99 -6.32 27.33
C VAL A 246 -12.81 -6.43 25.81
N PHE A 247 -13.31 -5.46 25.06
CA PHE A 247 -13.21 -5.48 23.59
C PHE A 247 -11.78 -5.25 23.09
N ALA A 248 -10.95 -4.50 23.82
CA ALA A 248 -9.52 -4.43 23.52
C ALA A 248 -8.83 -5.79 23.67
N VAL A 249 -9.13 -6.53 24.76
CA VAL A 249 -8.58 -7.88 24.98
C VAL A 249 -9.07 -8.88 23.93
N VAL A 250 -10.38 -8.88 23.63
CA VAL A 250 -10.97 -9.74 22.59
C VAL A 250 -10.36 -9.42 21.22
N GLY A 251 -10.25 -8.14 20.86
CA GLY A 251 -9.64 -7.68 19.62
C GLY A 251 -8.17 -8.10 19.52
N CYS A 252 -7.38 -7.92 20.57
CA CYS A 252 -5.98 -8.35 20.59
C CYS A 252 -5.84 -9.87 20.40
N ARG A 253 -6.70 -10.68 21.03
CA ARG A 253 -6.69 -12.14 20.86
C ARG A 253 -7.11 -12.56 19.45
N ALA A 254 -8.11 -11.90 18.87
CA ALA A 254 -8.55 -12.18 17.51
C ALA A 254 -7.48 -11.80 16.48
N LEU A 255 -6.74 -10.71 16.72
CA LEU A 255 -5.69 -10.20 15.84
C LEU A 255 -4.36 -10.95 15.96
N GLY A 256 -4.10 -11.64 17.07
CA GLY A 256 -2.82 -12.32 17.35
C GLY A 256 -2.20 -13.10 16.19
N PRO A 257 -2.94 -13.96 15.47
CA PRO A 257 -2.41 -14.71 14.31
C PRO A 257 -1.99 -13.83 13.13
N GLY A 258 -2.60 -12.64 13.00
CA GLY A 258 -2.24 -11.68 11.96
C GLY A 258 -1.03 -10.83 12.32
N ILE A 259 -0.43 -11.01 13.50
CA ILE A 259 0.83 -10.35 13.86
C ILE A 259 1.96 -11.25 13.36
N VAL A 260 2.57 -10.84 12.26
CA VAL A 260 3.68 -11.55 11.65
C VAL A 260 4.95 -10.71 11.71
N ASP A 261 6.11 -11.37 11.66
CA ASP A 261 7.39 -10.70 11.65
C ASP A 261 7.48 -9.71 10.47
N ALA A 262 8.08 -8.57 10.73
CA ALA A 262 8.36 -7.57 9.71
C ALA A 262 9.82 -7.14 9.75
N TYR A 263 10.27 -6.67 8.60
CA TYR A 263 11.62 -6.26 8.36
C TYR A 263 11.62 -4.84 7.79
N PRO A 264 12.75 -4.11 7.88
CA PRO A 264 12.86 -2.77 7.33
C PRO A 264 12.46 -2.66 5.85
N THR A 265 12.60 -3.73 5.08
CA THR A 265 12.27 -3.78 3.66
C THR A 265 10.94 -4.46 3.36
N SER A 266 10.13 -4.86 4.36
CA SER A 266 8.87 -5.62 4.15
C SER A 266 7.90 -4.98 3.16
N PHE A 267 7.92 -3.65 3.05
CA PHE A 267 7.04 -2.88 2.15
C PHE A 267 7.77 -2.30 0.93
N TYR A 268 9.00 -2.77 0.64
CA TYR A 268 9.69 -2.41 -0.58
C TYR A 268 9.02 -3.08 -1.78
N ALA A 269 8.90 -2.34 -2.87
CA ALA A 269 8.53 -2.88 -4.16
C ALA A 269 9.79 -3.25 -4.95
N SER A 270 9.68 -4.23 -5.83
CA SER A 270 10.79 -4.58 -6.72
C SER A 270 11.06 -3.44 -7.71
N THR A 271 12.33 -3.05 -7.86
CA THR A 271 12.78 -2.13 -8.92
C THR A 271 12.80 -2.82 -10.30
N GLN A 272 12.76 -4.16 -10.30
CA GLN A 272 12.75 -4.99 -11.51
C GLN A 272 11.34 -5.50 -11.78
N ALA A 273 10.84 -5.28 -12.99
CA ALA A 273 9.58 -5.84 -13.44
C ALA A 273 9.62 -7.38 -13.40
N TYR A 274 8.53 -8.01 -12.98
CA TYR A 274 8.37 -9.47 -13.01
C TYR A 274 8.21 -9.96 -14.46
N ALA A 275 9.35 -10.03 -15.16
CA ALA A 275 9.43 -10.29 -16.60
C ALA A 275 10.64 -11.15 -16.95
N ALA A 276 10.58 -11.80 -18.11
CA ALA A 276 11.59 -12.73 -18.60
C ALA A 276 13.04 -12.20 -18.56
N PRO A 277 13.35 -10.94 -18.94
CA PRO A 277 14.72 -10.44 -18.84
C PRO A 277 15.29 -10.46 -17.42
N SER A 278 14.48 -10.07 -16.42
CA SER A 278 14.88 -10.07 -15.00
C SER A 278 15.08 -11.49 -14.47
N ILE A 279 14.14 -12.38 -14.80
CA ILE A 279 14.16 -13.79 -14.39
C ILE A 279 15.37 -14.52 -15.00
N SER A 280 15.68 -14.24 -16.26
CA SER A 280 16.84 -14.82 -16.95
C SER A 280 18.15 -14.38 -16.31
N ARG A 281 18.29 -13.12 -15.89
CA ARG A 281 19.46 -12.63 -15.12
C ARG A 281 19.54 -13.24 -13.72
N GLY A 282 18.40 -13.52 -13.07
CA GLY A 282 18.33 -14.16 -11.75
C GLY A 282 18.77 -15.62 -11.73
N ALA A 283 18.52 -16.36 -12.82
CA ALA A 283 18.83 -17.79 -12.92
C ALA A 283 20.31 -18.15 -12.64
N PRO A 284 21.33 -17.51 -13.26
CA PRO A 284 22.73 -17.79 -12.95
C PRO A 284 23.10 -17.37 -11.52
N LEU A 285 22.50 -16.31 -10.97
CA LEU A 285 22.74 -15.87 -9.60
C LEU A 285 22.30 -16.95 -8.61
N TYR A 286 21.13 -17.56 -8.84
CA TYR A 286 20.65 -18.68 -8.04
C TYR A 286 21.59 -19.88 -8.10
N ALA A 287 22.02 -20.26 -9.32
CA ALA A 287 22.90 -21.41 -9.52
C ALA A 287 24.24 -21.23 -8.79
N GLN A 288 24.78 -20.02 -8.79
CA GLN A 288 26.08 -19.70 -8.16
C GLN A 288 25.99 -19.57 -6.63
N ASN A 289 24.89 -19.06 -6.09
CA ASN A 289 24.82 -18.62 -4.69
C ASN A 289 23.88 -19.47 -3.82
N CYS A 290 22.80 -20.02 -4.39
CA CYS A 290 21.69 -20.59 -3.62
C CYS A 290 21.60 -22.12 -3.76
N ALA A 291 21.93 -22.65 -4.95
CA ALA A 291 21.72 -24.06 -5.29
C ALA A 291 22.51 -25.05 -4.41
N VAL A 292 23.62 -24.62 -3.82
CA VAL A 292 24.45 -25.46 -2.93
C VAL A 292 23.70 -25.91 -1.67
N CYS A 293 22.76 -25.11 -1.18
CA CYS A 293 21.91 -25.44 -0.03
C CYS A 293 20.47 -25.76 -0.46
N HIS A 294 19.88 -24.97 -1.35
CA HIS A 294 18.48 -25.14 -1.77
C HIS A 294 18.28 -26.15 -2.91
N GLY A 295 19.36 -26.71 -3.47
CA GLY A 295 19.31 -27.65 -4.60
C GLY A 295 19.22 -26.96 -5.95
N ALA A 296 19.55 -27.67 -7.03
CA ALA A 296 19.48 -27.09 -8.38
C ALA A 296 18.06 -26.66 -8.76
N ASN A 297 17.04 -27.39 -8.28
CA ASN A 297 15.63 -27.18 -8.54
C ASN A 297 14.89 -26.44 -7.42
N GLY A 298 15.53 -26.16 -6.29
CA GLY A 298 14.93 -25.38 -5.19
C GLY A 298 14.19 -26.19 -4.12
N HIS A 299 14.30 -27.52 -4.11
CA HIS A 299 13.58 -28.38 -3.16
C HIS A 299 14.17 -28.43 -1.74
N GLY A 300 15.16 -27.57 -1.44
CA GLY A 300 15.85 -27.61 -0.15
C GLY A 300 16.69 -28.88 0.04
N ASP A 301 17.15 -29.46 -1.06
CA ASP A 301 17.84 -30.75 -1.15
C ASP A 301 19.27 -30.61 -1.74
N GLY A 302 19.86 -29.42 -1.62
CA GLY A 302 21.22 -29.16 -2.09
C GLY A 302 22.25 -30.03 -1.38
N PRO A 303 23.47 -30.17 -1.94
CA PRO A 303 24.51 -31.04 -1.37
C PRO A 303 24.90 -30.72 0.08
N LEU A 304 24.68 -29.48 0.55
CA LEU A 304 24.89 -29.10 1.95
C LEU A 304 23.65 -29.23 2.84
N SER A 305 22.46 -29.38 2.28
CA SER A 305 21.18 -29.37 3.02
C SER A 305 21.15 -30.33 4.21
N ALA A 306 21.61 -31.57 4.02
CA ALA A 306 21.60 -32.62 5.04
C ALA A 306 22.56 -32.34 6.22
N LYS A 307 23.49 -31.39 6.06
CA LYS A 307 24.49 -31.02 7.08
C LYS A 307 24.11 -29.76 7.86
N LEU A 308 23.05 -29.07 7.46
CA LEU A 308 22.60 -27.85 8.12
C LEU A 308 21.72 -28.20 9.33
N PRO A 309 21.79 -27.41 10.42
CA PRO A 309 20.96 -27.63 11.61
C PRO A 309 19.47 -27.39 11.32
N ILE A 310 19.17 -26.58 10.30
CA ILE A 310 17.82 -26.32 9.80
C ILE A 310 17.84 -26.65 8.32
N ARG A 311 16.97 -27.56 7.89
CA ARG A 311 16.84 -27.92 6.47
C ARG A 311 16.33 -26.69 5.71
N PRO A 312 16.96 -26.31 4.58
CA PRO A 312 16.44 -25.22 3.75
C PRO A 312 15.02 -25.51 3.28
N ALA A 313 14.16 -24.49 3.27
CA ALA A 313 12.79 -24.62 2.78
C ALA A 313 12.76 -24.95 1.28
N ASP A 314 11.72 -25.68 0.86
CA ASP A 314 11.41 -25.88 -0.56
C ASP A 314 10.89 -24.57 -1.16
N LEU A 315 11.67 -23.96 -2.05
CA LEU A 315 11.38 -22.69 -2.69
C LEU A 315 10.41 -22.81 -3.88
N THR A 316 9.84 -24.00 -4.12
CA THR A 316 8.87 -24.26 -5.19
C THR A 316 7.42 -24.37 -4.69
N GLU A 317 7.22 -24.26 -3.38
CA GLU A 317 5.94 -24.41 -2.68
C GLU A 317 5.17 -23.09 -2.52
N PRO A 318 3.85 -23.12 -2.24
CA PRO A 318 3.00 -21.93 -2.15
C PRO A 318 3.42 -20.90 -1.10
N HIS A 319 4.12 -21.31 -0.03
CA HIS A 319 4.53 -20.40 1.05
C HIS A 319 5.41 -19.24 0.56
N LEU A 320 6.13 -19.42 -0.55
CA LEU A 320 6.94 -18.35 -1.12
C LEU A 320 6.09 -17.12 -1.48
N PHE A 321 4.85 -17.33 -1.92
CA PHE A 321 3.90 -16.27 -2.27
C PHE A 321 3.19 -15.69 -1.05
N ALA A 322 3.18 -16.38 0.08
CA ALA A 322 2.62 -15.86 1.34
C ALA A 322 3.49 -14.77 1.98
N HIS A 323 4.75 -14.67 1.55
CA HIS A 323 5.69 -13.64 2.00
C HIS A 323 5.67 -12.42 1.07
N LYS A 324 5.88 -11.22 1.63
CA LYS A 324 6.05 -10.03 0.81
C LYS A 324 7.40 -10.09 0.09
N VAL A 325 7.47 -9.60 -1.14
CA VAL A 325 8.73 -9.60 -1.93
C VAL A 325 9.85 -8.82 -1.23
N GLY A 326 9.50 -7.77 -0.49
CA GLY A 326 10.42 -7.02 0.35
C GLY A 326 10.99 -7.80 1.54
N GLU A 327 10.29 -8.83 2.01
CA GLU A 327 10.78 -9.76 3.05
C GLU A 327 11.77 -10.74 2.48
N LEU A 328 11.48 -11.27 1.28
CA LEU A 328 12.45 -12.08 0.52
C LEU A 328 13.73 -11.29 0.27
N TYR A 329 13.61 -10.01 -0.07
CA TYR A 329 14.75 -9.10 -0.22
C TYR A 329 15.53 -8.92 1.08
N TRP A 330 14.86 -8.83 2.23
CA TRP A 330 15.54 -8.78 3.52
C TRP A 330 16.36 -10.04 3.77
N TRP A 331 15.77 -11.22 3.58
CA TRP A 331 16.42 -12.50 3.85
C TRP A 331 17.58 -12.76 2.89
N VAL A 332 17.44 -12.42 1.61
CA VAL A 332 18.56 -12.50 0.65
C VAL A 332 19.68 -11.53 1.06
N SER A 333 19.34 -10.33 1.53
CA SER A 333 20.35 -9.33 1.89
C SER A 333 21.09 -9.66 3.18
N ASN A 334 20.36 -10.04 4.23
CA ASN A 334 20.88 -10.13 5.60
C ASN A 334 21.00 -11.57 6.13
N GLY A 335 20.46 -12.55 5.42
CA GLY A 335 20.37 -13.92 5.89
C GLY A 335 19.18 -14.14 6.83
N ARG A 336 19.07 -15.37 7.35
CA ARG A 336 17.99 -15.80 8.24
C ARG A 336 18.48 -16.94 9.15
N ASP A 337 17.67 -17.26 10.15
CA ASP A 337 17.79 -18.45 11.00
C ASP A 337 19.12 -18.47 11.76
N ASN A 338 19.42 -17.34 12.41
CA ASN A 338 20.66 -17.12 13.15
C ASN A 338 21.93 -17.37 12.32
N GLY A 339 21.88 -17.08 11.01
CA GLY A 339 23.03 -17.19 10.11
C GLY A 339 23.15 -18.55 9.41
N VAL A 340 22.20 -19.46 9.60
CA VAL A 340 22.14 -20.72 8.82
C VAL A 340 21.96 -20.41 7.33
N MET A 341 21.10 -19.43 7.01
CA MET A 341 21.10 -18.81 5.69
C MET A 341 21.98 -17.54 5.76
N PRO A 342 23.09 -17.47 5.02
CA PRO A 342 23.94 -16.28 5.00
C PRO A 342 23.26 -15.12 4.25
N GLY A 343 23.65 -13.89 4.59
CA GLY A 343 23.31 -12.71 3.79
C GLY A 343 24.19 -12.59 2.54
N PHE A 344 23.62 -12.05 1.48
CA PHE A 344 24.28 -11.86 0.18
C PHE A 344 24.44 -10.38 -0.20
N ALA A 345 24.22 -9.45 0.74
CA ALA A 345 24.33 -8.03 0.46
C ALA A 345 25.72 -7.59 -0.05
N ASP A 346 26.78 -8.26 0.41
CA ASP A 346 28.16 -7.99 0.01
C ASP A 346 28.56 -8.64 -1.33
N LYS A 347 27.73 -9.55 -1.87
CA LYS A 347 28.00 -10.31 -3.10
C LYS A 347 27.12 -9.89 -4.27
N LEU A 348 25.88 -9.50 -3.98
CA LEU A 348 24.87 -9.16 -4.98
C LEU A 348 24.44 -7.71 -4.77
N ASN A 349 24.45 -6.91 -5.84
CA ASN A 349 23.92 -5.56 -5.79
C ASN A 349 22.37 -5.56 -5.66
N PRO A 350 21.72 -4.41 -5.35
CA PRO A 350 20.27 -4.35 -5.18
C PRO A 350 19.45 -4.93 -6.33
N ASP A 351 19.79 -4.60 -7.58
CA ASP A 351 19.07 -5.09 -8.76
C ASP A 351 19.24 -6.59 -8.98
N GLN A 352 20.43 -7.12 -8.74
CA GLN A 352 20.71 -8.55 -8.79
C GLN A 352 19.90 -9.34 -7.75
N ARG A 353 19.67 -8.77 -6.56
CA ARG A 353 18.81 -9.40 -5.55
C ARG A 353 17.35 -9.43 -5.99
N TRP A 354 16.85 -8.38 -6.66
CA TRP A 354 15.51 -8.38 -7.24
C TRP A 354 15.37 -9.34 -8.41
N ASP A 355 16.36 -9.41 -9.31
CA ASP A 355 16.41 -10.40 -10.40
C ASP A 355 16.38 -11.83 -9.85
N LEU A 356 17.15 -12.11 -8.79
CA LEU A 356 17.14 -13.40 -8.09
C LEU A 356 15.77 -13.72 -7.51
N ILE A 357 15.11 -12.77 -6.84
CA ILE A 357 13.77 -12.97 -6.26
C ILE A 357 12.74 -13.23 -7.36
N ASN A 358 12.77 -12.48 -8.46
CA ASN A 358 11.90 -12.71 -9.61
C ASN A 358 12.10 -14.13 -10.18
N PHE A 359 13.34 -14.61 -10.25
CA PHE A 359 13.60 -16.00 -10.64
C PHE A 359 13.03 -17.03 -9.67
N LEU A 360 13.16 -16.81 -8.35
CA LEU A 360 12.56 -17.69 -7.34
C LEU A 360 11.03 -17.76 -7.49
N LEU A 361 10.38 -16.60 -7.63
CA LEU A 361 8.93 -16.51 -7.83
C LEU A 361 8.49 -17.20 -9.13
N ALA A 362 9.20 -16.98 -10.24
CA ALA A 362 8.89 -17.62 -11.52
C ALA A 362 9.07 -19.13 -11.49
N ARG A 363 10.10 -19.62 -10.78
CA ARG A 363 10.31 -21.05 -10.58
C ARG A 363 9.21 -21.67 -9.74
N ALA A 364 8.83 -21.05 -8.63
CA ALA A 364 7.72 -21.51 -7.79
C ALA A 364 6.40 -21.50 -8.57
N ALA A 365 6.11 -20.42 -9.30
CA ALA A 365 4.93 -20.33 -10.15
C ALA A 365 4.90 -21.46 -11.19
N GLY A 366 6.03 -21.70 -11.89
CA GLY A 366 6.15 -22.78 -12.85
C GLY A 366 5.99 -24.18 -12.24
N ALA A 367 6.45 -24.39 -11.01
CA ALA A 367 6.22 -25.64 -10.27
C ALA A 367 4.73 -25.82 -9.92
N LEU A 368 4.09 -24.79 -9.37
CA LEU A 368 2.67 -24.82 -9.02
C LEU A 368 1.76 -24.96 -10.25
N THR A 369 2.14 -24.37 -11.38
CA THR A 369 1.42 -24.52 -12.66
C THR A 369 1.28 -25.98 -13.06
N LYS A 370 2.22 -26.86 -12.72
CA LYS A 370 2.14 -28.30 -13.06
C LYS A 370 0.98 -29.00 -12.34
N ASN A 371 0.56 -28.47 -11.19
CA ASN A 371 -0.57 -28.99 -10.41
C ASN A 371 -1.92 -28.39 -10.85
N VAL A 372 -1.91 -27.42 -11.77
CA VAL A 372 -3.14 -26.86 -12.35
C VAL A 372 -3.73 -27.88 -13.31
N GLY A 373 -5.03 -28.17 -13.13
CA GLY A 373 -5.79 -29.06 -13.98
C GLY A 373 -6.48 -28.36 -15.16
N PRO A 374 -7.21 -29.11 -15.99
CA PRO A 374 -7.93 -28.57 -17.16
C PRO A 374 -9.20 -27.75 -16.83
N GLN A 375 -9.53 -27.57 -15.55
CA GLN A 375 -10.72 -26.86 -15.08
C GLN A 375 -10.34 -25.44 -14.66
N ILE A 376 -11.13 -24.45 -15.09
CA ILE A 376 -10.93 -23.06 -14.70
C ILE A 376 -11.04 -22.90 -13.18
N SER A 377 -9.93 -22.51 -12.55
CA SER A 377 -9.88 -22.16 -11.13
C SER A 377 -10.14 -20.67 -10.92
N THR A 378 -11.10 -20.33 -10.05
CA THR A 378 -11.33 -18.96 -9.58
C THR A 378 -10.52 -18.60 -8.33
N ALA A 379 -9.79 -19.55 -7.76
CA ALA A 379 -8.96 -19.35 -6.55
C ALA A 379 -7.58 -18.75 -6.90
N ALA A 380 -6.66 -18.70 -5.91
CA ALA A 380 -5.27 -18.33 -6.13
C ALA A 380 -4.65 -19.14 -7.27
N ALA A 381 -4.01 -18.46 -8.22
CA ALA A 381 -3.50 -19.03 -9.45
C ALA A 381 -2.04 -18.59 -9.66
N PRO A 382 -1.15 -19.46 -10.18
CA PRO A 382 0.25 -19.11 -10.39
C PRO A 382 0.41 -17.97 -11.42
N PRO A 383 1.17 -16.91 -11.13
CA PRO A 383 1.38 -15.81 -12.07
C PRO A 383 2.44 -16.16 -13.11
N LEU A 384 2.11 -15.98 -14.39
CA LEU A 384 3.07 -16.05 -15.48
C LEU A 384 3.82 -14.72 -15.61
N PRO A 385 5.16 -14.71 -15.74
CA PRO A 385 5.91 -13.50 -15.97
C PRO A 385 5.65 -12.90 -17.35
N ASP A 386 5.76 -11.58 -17.45
CA ASP A 386 5.66 -10.89 -18.74
C ASP A 386 6.85 -11.23 -19.63
N PHE A 387 6.64 -11.24 -20.94
CA PHE A 387 7.70 -11.45 -21.92
C PHE A 387 7.37 -10.73 -23.22
N ALA A 388 8.41 -10.27 -23.90
CA ALA A 388 8.31 -9.70 -25.23
C ALA A 388 8.34 -10.80 -26.29
N PHE A 389 7.55 -10.62 -27.35
CA PHE A 389 7.56 -11.48 -28.51
C PHE A 389 7.27 -10.68 -29.78
N GLU A 390 7.69 -11.24 -30.91
CA GLU A 390 7.40 -10.70 -32.23
C GLU A 390 6.39 -11.57 -32.97
N ARG A 391 5.45 -10.91 -33.65
CA ARG A 391 4.54 -11.54 -34.61
C ARG A 391 4.51 -10.69 -35.88
N ASP A 392 4.86 -11.29 -37.01
CA ASP A 392 4.83 -10.64 -38.33
C ASP A 392 5.57 -9.29 -38.38
N GLY A 393 6.72 -9.18 -37.72
CA GLY A 393 7.51 -7.94 -37.65
C GLY A 393 7.03 -6.93 -36.60
N VAL A 394 5.94 -7.21 -35.88
CA VAL A 394 5.40 -6.35 -34.82
C VAL A 394 5.81 -6.91 -33.45
N GLN A 395 6.51 -6.07 -32.68
CA GLN A 395 6.87 -6.36 -31.29
C GLN A 395 5.67 -6.11 -30.37
N ASN A 396 5.42 -7.04 -29.45
CA ASN A 396 4.34 -6.99 -28.47
C ASN A 396 4.80 -7.65 -27.16
N THR A 397 4.03 -7.47 -26.08
CA THR A 397 4.25 -8.18 -24.82
C THR A 397 3.02 -9.01 -24.44
N LEU A 398 3.23 -9.99 -23.57
CA LEU A 398 2.10 -10.72 -23.00
C LEU A 398 1.16 -9.77 -22.25
N SER A 399 1.70 -8.86 -21.44
CA SER A 399 0.90 -7.88 -20.69
C SER A 399 0.03 -6.98 -21.58
N GLN A 400 0.53 -6.59 -22.76
CA GLN A 400 -0.26 -5.86 -23.75
C GLN A 400 -1.38 -6.72 -24.34
N THR A 401 -1.09 -7.98 -24.66
CA THR A 401 -2.11 -8.95 -25.12
C THR A 401 -3.22 -9.15 -24.07
N LEU A 402 -2.84 -9.27 -22.80
CA LEU A 402 -3.77 -9.53 -21.70
C LEU A 402 -4.67 -8.32 -21.35
N LYS A 403 -4.28 -7.10 -21.76
CA LYS A 403 -5.16 -5.93 -21.65
C LYS A 403 -6.39 -6.05 -22.54
N GLU A 404 -6.25 -6.69 -23.71
CA GLU A 404 -7.30 -6.88 -24.70
C GLU A 404 -8.25 -8.03 -24.31
N GLY A 405 -7.75 -9.07 -23.66
CA GLY A 405 -8.56 -10.20 -23.20
C GLY A 405 -7.74 -11.36 -22.61
N PRO A 406 -8.38 -12.46 -22.17
CA PRO A 406 -7.66 -13.67 -21.77
C PRO A 406 -6.82 -14.24 -22.92
N ALA A 407 -5.78 -15.00 -22.58
CA ALA A 407 -4.90 -15.62 -23.57
C ALA A 407 -4.75 -17.13 -23.38
N LEU A 408 -4.77 -17.88 -24.48
CA LEU A 408 -4.31 -19.26 -24.53
C LEU A 408 -2.84 -19.26 -24.94
N LEU A 409 -1.95 -19.56 -23.99
CA LEU A 409 -0.52 -19.69 -24.22
C LEU A 409 -0.16 -21.15 -24.49
N ILE A 410 0.42 -21.43 -25.66
CA ILE A 410 0.84 -22.77 -26.07
C ILE A 410 2.37 -22.84 -26.06
N LEU A 411 2.94 -23.65 -25.16
CA LEU A 411 4.37 -23.86 -25.04
C LEU A 411 4.75 -25.20 -25.65
N PHE A 412 5.62 -25.22 -26.66
CA PHE A 412 6.01 -26.45 -27.34
C PHE A 412 7.51 -26.49 -27.67
N ARG A 413 7.99 -27.66 -28.09
CA ARG A 413 9.34 -27.89 -28.64
C ARG A 413 9.19 -28.59 -29.99
N THR A 414 10.24 -28.65 -30.80
CA THR A 414 10.25 -29.48 -32.01
C THR A 414 9.81 -30.94 -31.74
N PRO A 415 8.92 -31.52 -32.57
CA PRO A 415 8.20 -30.89 -33.70
C PRO A 415 7.01 -30.02 -33.25
N ALA A 416 6.73 -28.93 -33.99
CA ALA A 416 5.57 -28.09 -33.69
C ALA A 416 4.23 -28.84 -33.86
N PRO A 417 3.23 -28.52 -33.03
CA PRO A 417 1.92 -29.16 -33.09
C PRO A 417 1.04 -28.56 -34.19
N ARG A 418 1.44 -28.75 -35.44
CA ARG A 418 0.79 -28.13 -36.62
C ARG A 418 -0.69 -28.43 -36.70
N ALA A 419 -1.08 -29.69 -36.51
CA ALA A 419 -2.48 -30.10 -36.55
C ALA A 419 -3.34 -29.33 -35.53
N ARG A 420 -2.82 -29.16 -34.31
CA ARG A 420 -3.50 -28.40 -33.27
C ARG A 420 -3.58 -26.90 -33.60
N LEU A 421 -2.49 -26.31 -34.09
CA LEU A 421 -2.48 -24.89 -34.47
C LEU A 421 -3.42 -24.60 -35.65
N GLU A 422 -3.53 -25.52 -36.60
CA GLU A 422 -4.47 -25.44 -37.74
C GLU A 422 -5.92 -25.58 -37.29
N GLU A 423 -6.23 -26.51 -36.38
CA GLU A 423 -7.55 -26.65 -35.75
C GLU A 423 -7.98 -25.35 -35.06
N LEU A 424 -7.10 -24.77 -34.24
CA LEU A 424 -7.38 -23.49 -33.58
C LEU A 424 -7.52 -22.33 -34.59
N ALA A 425 -6.81 -22.38 -35.72
CA ALA A 425 -6.87 -21.35 -36.74
C ALA A 425 -8.23 -21.29 -37.44
N GLN A 426 -8.91 -22.43 -37.60
CA GLN A 426 -10.28 -22.49 -38.14
C GLN A 426 -11.28 -21.73 -37.25
N LEU A 427 -11.00 -21.59 -35.96
CA LEU A 427 -11.85 -20.92 -34.98
C LEU A 427 -11.38 -19.49 -34.64
N LYS A 428 -10.38 -18.95 -35.34
CA LYS A 428 -9.77 -17.65 -35.06
C LYS A 428 -10.79 -16.52 -34.93
N GLN A 429 -11.80 -16.45 -35.81
CA GLN A 429 -12.85 -15.43 -35.76
C GLN A 429 -13.74 -15.57 -34.51
N ARG A 430 -14.04 -16.80 -34.09
CA ARG A 430 -14.85 -17.07 -32.89
C ARG A 430 -14.07 -16.73 -31.62
N PHE A 431 -12.78 -17.06 -31.57
CA PHE A 431 -11.90 -16.65 -30.48
C PHE A 431 -11.78 -15.13 -30.37
N ALA A 432 -11.61 -14.43 -31.50
CA ALA A 432 -11.61 -12.97 -31.51
C ALA A 432 -12.94 -12.38 -30.99
N ALA A 433 -14.08 -12.94 -31.39
CA ALA A 433 -15.39 -12.51 -30.90
C ALA A 433 -15.60 -12.76 -29.40
N ALA A 434 -14.93 -13.77 -28.82
CA ALA A 434 -14.93 -14.04 -27.39
C ALA A 434 -13.80 -13.33 -26.61
N GLY A 435 -12.94 -12.56 -27.31
CA GLY A 435 -11.78 -11.91 -26.71
C GLY A 435 -10.65 -12.86 -26.30
N LEU A 436 -10.58 -14.07 -26.85
CA LEU A 436 -9.49 -15.01 -26.59
C LEU A 436 -8.33 -14.80 -27.55
N HIS A 437 -7.14 -14.52 -27.01
CA HIS A 437 -5.91 -14.38 -27.79
C HIS A 437 -5.08 -15.66 -27.73
N VAL A 438 -4.70 -16.23 -28.87
CA VAL A 438 -3.84 -17.42 -28.91
C VAL A 438 -2.39 -16.99 -29.20
N VAL A 439 -1.47 -17.44 -28.36
CA VAL A 439 -0.03 -17.16 -28.47
C VAL A 439 0.72 -18.49 -28.35
N ALA A 440 1.39 -18.92 -29.42
CA ALA A 440 2.16 -20.15 -29.43
C ALA A 440 3.66 -19.84 -29.42
N VAL A 441 4.38 -20.29 -28.38
CA VAL A 441 5.80 -20.00 -28.18
C VAL A 441 6.62 -21.29 -28.31
N PRO A 442 7.53 -21.37 -29.31
CA PRO A 442 8.52 -22.43 -29.37
C PRO A 442 9.60 -22.19 -28.31
N LEU A 443 9.92 -23.22 -27.52
CA LEU A 443 10.97 -23.18 -26.50
C LEU A 443 12.38 -23.47 -27.06
N ASP A 444 12.47 -23.73 -28.36
CA ASP A 444 13.66 -23.87 -29.17
C ASP A 444 13.69 -22.85 -30.31
N GLN A 445 14.80 -22.78 -31.05
CA GLN A 445 14.88 -21.91 -32.23
C GLN A 445 13.94 -22.42 -33.32
N TRP A 446 13.16 -21.50 -33.89
CA TRP A 446 12.10 -21.85 -34.82
C TRP A 446 12.05 -20.85 -35.98
N LYS A 447 11.91 -21.37 -37.21
CA LYS A 447 11.90 -20.56 -38.44
C LYS A 447 10.69 -20.81 -39.34
N VAL A 448 9.84 -21.79 -39.02
CA VAL A 448 8.71 -22.17 -39.88
C VAL A 448 7.47 -21.37 -39.50
N ALA A 449 6.90 -20.64 -40.45
CA ALA A 449 5.65 -19.93 -40.22
C ALA A 449 4.49 -20.92 -39.97
N ALA A 450 3.70 -20.70 -38.92
CA ALA A 450 2.44 -21.38 -38.67
C ALA A 450 1.51 -20.45 -37.88
N PRO A 451 0.18 -20.70 -37.86
CA PRO A 451 -0.76 -19.87 -37.13
C PRO A 451 -0.37 -19.70 -35.66
N PHE A 452 -0.53 -18.48 -35.14
CA PHE A 452 -0.32 -18.09 -33.73
C PHE A 452 1.12 -18.18 -33.19
N ILE A 453 2.06 -18.79 -33.93
CA ILE A 453 3.47 -18.86 -33.53
C ILE A 453 4.04 -17.45 -33.44
N VAL A 454 4.75 -17.19 -32.34
CA VAL A 454 5.49 -15.94 -32.10
C VAL A 454 6.97 -16.23 -31.91
N GLN A 455 7.82 -15.27 -32.24
CA GLN A 455 9.25 -15.34 -31.96
C GLN A 455 9.53 -14.69 -30.61
N ALA A 456 10.03 -15.46 -29.66
CA ALA A 456 10.44 -14.97 -28.35
C ALA A 456 11.97 -14.99 -28.23
N ALA A 457 12.52 -14.03 -27.49
CA ALA A 457 13.95 -13.97 -27.19
C ALA A 457 14.39 -15.13 -26.28
N ASP A 458 15.70 -15.35 -26.16
CA ASP A 458 16.27 -16.48 -25.39
C ASP A 458 15.90 -16.44 -23.92
N ASP A 459 15.83 -15.25 -23.33
CA ASP A 459 15.41 -15.02 -21.95
C ASP A 459 13.94 -15.44 -21.72
N ALA A 460 13.05 -15.10 -22.64
CA ALA A 460 11.65 -15.50 -22.65
C ALA A 460 11.50 -17.01 -22.80
N ARG A 461 12.23 -17.64 -23.74
CA ARG A 461 12.22 -19.10 -23.91
C ARG A 461 12.71 -19.82 -22.65
N ALA A 462 13.81 -19.36 -22.07
CA ALA A 462 14.37 -19.94 -20.83
C ALA A 462 13.42 -19.80 -19.65
N THR A 463 12.77 -18.64 -19.52
CA THR A 463 11.78 -18.37 -18.46
C THR A 463 10.53 -19.24 -18.63
N LEU A 464 9.94 -19.28 -19.83
CA LEU A 464 8.74 -20.06 -20.11
C LEU A 464 8.97 -21.56 -19.98
N ALA A 465 10.20 -22.04 -20.16
CA ALA A 465 10.55 -23.44 -19.91
C ALA A 465 10.33 -23.87 -18.44
N LEU A 466 10.27 -22.94 -17.48
CA LEU A 466 9.93 -23.24 -16.08
C LEU A 466 8.48 -23.71 -15.90
N PHE A 467 7.58 -23.29 -16.79
CA PHE A 467 6.13 -23.55 -16.74
C PHE A 467 5.72 -24.84 -17.48
N ARG A 468 6.69 -25.62 -17.94
CA ARG A 468 6.48 -26.87 -18.66
C ARG A 468 7.21 -28.03 -17.98
N SER A 469 6.65 -29.23 -18.05
CA SER A 469 7.33 -30.47 -17.68
C SER A 469 7.84 -31.23 -18.91
N ARG A 470 8.91 -32.01 -18.72
CA ARG A 470 9.39 -32.97 -19.74
C ARG A 470 8.37 -34.07 -20.01
N THR A 471 7.50 -34.35 -19.03
CA THR A 471 6.46 -35.38 -19.12
C THR A 471 5.23 -34.94 -19.89
N ASP A 472 5.13 -33.68 -20.33
CA ASP A 472 3.92 -33.11 -20.95
C ASP A 472 3.62 -33.63 -22.37
N GLY A 473 4.55 -34.40 -22.96
CA GLY A 473 4.27 -35.19 -24.17
C GLY A 473 4.24 -34.41 -25.49
N GLY A 474 4.60 -33.12 -25.51
CA GLY A 474 4.73 -32.33 -26.75
C GLY A 474 4.51 -30.85 -26.52
N GLU A 475 3.26 -30.46 -26.28
CA GLU A 475 2.86 -29.10 -25.92
C GLU A 475 2.18 -29.02 -24.54
N THR A 476 2.20 -27.80 -24.01
CA THR A 476 1.50 -27.40 -22.79
C THR A 476 0.64 -26.19 -23.15
N GLU A 477 -0.67 -26.28 -22.94
CA GLU A 477 -1.60 -25.17 -23.15
C GLU A 477 -1.99 -24.58 -21.78
N LEU A 478 -1.86 -23.26 -21.63
CA LEU A 478 -2.17 -22.53 -20.40
C LEU A 478 -3.24 -21.48 -20.70
N MET A 479 -4.37 -21.53 -20.00
CA MET A 479 -5.36 -20.45 -20.03
C MET A 479 -4.95 -19.37 -19.04
N LEU A 480 -4.73 -18.15 -19.54
CA LEU A 480 -4.33 -16.99 -18.76
C LEU A 480 -5.49 -16.02 -18.61
N ASP A 481 -5.68 -15.51 -17.40
CA ASP A 481 -6.55 -14.36 -17.18
C ASP A 481 -5.87 -13.03 -17.56
N ARG A 482 -6.65 -11.95 -17.54
CA ARG A 482 -6.16 -10.59 -17.84
C ARG A 482 -5.07 -10.08 -16.88
N GLY A 483 -4.89 -10.73 -15.72
CA GLY A 483 -3.83 -10.47 -14.75
C GLY A 483 -2.58 -11.33 -14.95
N GLY A 484 -2.56 -12.22 -15.96
CA GLY A 484 -1.44 -13.12 -16.23
C GLY A 484 -1.41 -14.38 -15.36
N ASN A 485 -2.49 -14.69 -14.64
CA ASN A 485 -2.53 -15.90 -13.81
C ASN A 485 -2.99 -17.12 -14.60
N VAL A 486 -2.36 -18.27 -14.34
CA VAL A 486 -2.69 -19.54 -14.99
C VAL A 486 -3.94 -20.16 -14.37
N ARG A 487 -5.05 -20.13 -15.11
CA ARG A 487 -6.39 -20.55 -14.68
C ARG A 487 -6.72 -22.00 -14.99
N ALA A 488 -6.13 -22.54 -16.05
CA ALA A 488 -6.24 -23.94 -16.42
C ALA A 488 -5.01 -24.35 -17.23
N ARG A 489 -4.74 -25.65 -17.26
CA ARG A 489 -3.62 -26.25 -17.96
C ARG A 489 -4.02 -27.56 -18.62
N TRP A 490 -3.62 -27.72 -19.87
CA TRP A 490 -3.78 -28.94 -20.65
C TRP A 490 -2.44 -29.41 -21.21
N THR A 491 -2.31 -30.73 -21.38
CA THR A 491 -1.08 -31.36 -21.89
C THR A 491 -1.44 -32.56 -22.73
N ALA A 492 -0.62 -32.87 -23.74
CA ALA A 492 -0.87 -34.00 -24.63
C ALA A 492 -0.87 -35.36 -23.90
N SER A 493 -0.08 -35.50 -22.83
CA SER A 493 0.04 -36.71 -22.02
C SER A 493 -0.88 -36.77 -20.79
N GLY A 494 -1.65 -35.72 -20.52
CA GLY A 494 -2.52 -35.62 -19.34
C GLY A 494 -3.81 -36.44 -19.46
N ALA A 495 -4.42 -36.76 -18.31
CA ALA A 495 -5.63 -37.59 -18.19
C ALA A 495 -6.90 -37.05 -18.91
N GLY A 496 -6.84 -35.83 -19.46
CA GLY A 496 -7.90 -35.22 -20.28
C GLY A 496 -7.43 -34.71 -21.64
N GLY A 497 -6.19 -34.97 -22.04
CA GLY A 497 -5.61 -34.47 -23.29
C GLY A 497 -5.58 -32.94 -23.41
N LEU A 498 -5.53 -32.46 -24.65
CA LEU A 498 -5.65 -31.03 -24.98
C LEU A 498 -7.11 -30.58 -24.91
N ALA A 499 -7.33 -29.28 -24.70
CA ALA A 499 -8.68 -28.74 -24.54
C ALA A 499 -9.52 -28.88 -25.82
N ASP A 500 -10.78 -29.29 -25.70
CA ASP A 500 -11.72 -29.17 -26.82
C ASP A 500 -11.89 -27.67 -27.20
N PRO A 501 -11.79 -27.30 -28.48
CA PRO A 501 -11.96 -25.90 -28.89
C PRO A 501 -13.29 -25.25 -28.49
N ALA A 502 -14.38 -26.01 -28.36
CA ALA A 502 -15.65 -25.51 -27.86
C ALA A 502 -15.59 -25.18 -26.36
N ILE A 503 -14.85 -25.98 -25.58
CA ILE A 503 -14.60 -25.71 -24.15
C ILE A 503 -13.75 -24.46 -24.00
N LEU A 504 -12.70 -24.29 -24.82
CA LEU A 504 -11.84 -23.09 -24.80
C LEU A 504 -12.63 -21.79 -24.97
N LEU A 505 -13.63 -21.78 -25.85
CA LEU A 505 -14.49 -20.62 -26.08
C LEU A 505 -15.34 -20.28 -24.85
N ALA A 506 -15.95 -21.29 -24.22
CA ALA A 506 -16.73 -21.10 -23.00
C ALA A 506 -15.83 -20.66 -21.84
N ASP A 507 -14.63 -21.22 -21.74
CA ASP A 507 -13.63 -20.89 -20.72
C ASP A 507 -13.10 -19.47 -20.86
N ALA A 508 -12.83 -19.02 -22.07
CA ALA A 508 -12.44 -17.63 -22.31
C ALA A 508 -13.47 -16.65 -21.77
N LEU A 509 -14.76 -16.88 -22.02
CA LEU A 509 -15.85 -16.05 -21.50
C LEU A 509 -15.98 -16.10 -19.98
N ARG A 510 -15.65 -17.24 -19.36
CA ARG A 510 -15.61 -17.37 -17.89
C ARG A 510 -14.44 -16.60 -17.30
N VAL A 511 -13.25 -16.78 -17.87
CA VAL A 511 -12.00 -16.15 -17.42
C VAL A 511 -12.05 -14.63 -17.62
N ALA A 512 -12.65 -14.14 -18.71
CA ALA A 512 -12.81 -12.72 -18.96
C ALA A 512 -13.65 -11.98 -17.90
N LYS A 513 -14.50 -12.70 -17.15
CA LYS A 513 -15.31 -12.17 -16.05
C LYS A 513 -14.59 -12.16 -14.71
N ILE A 514 -13.44 -12.82 -14.61
CA ILE A 514 -12.64 -12.81 -13.39
C ILE A 514 -12.06 -11.39 -13.25
N PRO A 515 -12.32 -10.69 -12.12
CA PRO A 515 -11.75 -9.37 -11.91
C PRO A 515 -10.23 -9.49 -11.91
N VAL A 516 -9.56 -8.58 -12.62
CA VAL A 516 -8.11 -8.43 -12.48
C VAL A 516 -7.89 -7.96 -11.05
N ALA A 517 -7.38 -8.84 -10.20
CA ALA A 517 -6.91 -8.44 -8.89
C ALA A 517 -5.92 -7.29 -9.12
N ALA A 518 -6.03 -6.21 -8.35
CA ALA A 518 -5.03 -5.15 -8.39
C ALA A 518 -3.64 -5.79 -8.29
N ALA A 519 -2.66 -5.25 -9.02
CA ALA A 519 -1.28 -5.70 -8.93
C ALA A 519 -0.80 -5.46 -7.50
N ASN A 520 -1.12 -6.39 -6.60
CA ASN A 520 -0.76 -6.27 -5.21
C ASN A 520 0.76 -6.45 -5.17
N HIS A 521 1.49 -5.41 -4.77
CA HIS A 521 2.91 -5.48 -4.41
C HIS A 521 3.18 -6.40 -3.20
N ALA A 522 2.26 -7.30 -2.89
CA ALA A 522 2.33 -8.32 -1.86
C ALA A 522 1.40 -9.46 -2.28
N GLY A 523 1.93 -10.68 -2.35
CA GLY A 523 1.19 -11.88 -2.71
C GLY A 523 0.09 -12.25 -1.72
N HIS A 524 -1.03 -11.53 -1.74
CA HIS A 524 -2.27 -11.98 -1.12
C HIS A 524 -3.38 -11.88 -2.15
N GLY A 525 -3.74 -13.05 -2.69
CA GLY A 525 -5.05 -13.27 -3.31
C GLY A 525 -6.07 -13.50 -2.19
N HIS A 526 -7.26 -12.94 -2.39
CA HIS A 526 -8.44 -13.03 -1.53
C HIS A 526 -8.83 -14.44 -1.08
#